data_AF-A0A9E2SR10-F1
#
_entry.id   AF-A0A9E2SR10-F1
#
_cell.length_a   1.000
_cell.length_b   1.000
_cell.length_c   1.000
_cell.angle_alpha   90.00
_cell.angle_beta   90.00
_cell.angle_gamma   90.00
#
_symmetry.space_group_name_H-M   'P 1'
#
loop_
_entity.id
_entity.type
_entity.pdbx_description
1 polymer ?
#
loop_
_entity_poly.entity_id
_entity_poly.type
_entity_poly.pdbx_seq_one_letter_code
_entity_poly.pdbx_strand_id
1 'polypeptide(L)'
;DDTYYINGRDDTVIEQAGEGHDVIRSNVSYTLSANVEDGVLLGTANLNFGGNTLSNTLTGNAGNNVLDGLGGTDTLIGGAGDDIYYINGQDD
;
A
#
# COMPACT_ATOMS: atom_id res chain seq x y z
N ASP A 1 0.28 4.77 -15.89
CA ASP A 1 1.46 3.95 -15.50
C ASP A 1 2.55 4.88 -15.01
N ASP A 2 2.35 5.30 -13.78
CA ASP A 2 3.15 6.27 -13.07
C ASP A 2 3.69 5.67 -11.77
N THR A 3 4.75 6.28 -11.24
CA THR A 3 5.38 5.86 -9.99
C THR A 3 5.60 7.07 -9.10
N TYR A 4 5.02 7.03 -7.91
CA TYR A 4 5.13 8.08 -6.91
C TYR A 4 6.06 7.66 -5.79
N TYR A 5 6.80 8.62 -5.27
CA TYR A 5 7.69 8.42 -4.13
C TYR A 5 7.24 9.28 -2.96
N ILE A 6 6.89 8.63 -1.86
CA ILE A 6 6.44 9.27 -0.63
C ILE A 6 7.58 9.28 0.38
N ASN A 7 7.95 10.48 0.82
CA ASN A 7 9.03 10.68 1.77
C ASN A 7 8.62 11.45 3.04
N GLY A 8 7.43 12.05 3.03
CA GLY A 8 6.81 12.72 4.16
C GLY A 8 5.38 12.24 4.40
N ARG A 9 4.92 12.35 5.65
CA ARG A 9 3.53 11.99 6.01
C ARG A 9 2.48 12.94 5.42
N ASP A 10 2.91 14.12 4.96
CA ASP A 10 2.04 15.15 4.40
C ASP A 10 1.97 15.09 2.86
N ASP A 11 2.68 14.16 2.22
CA ASP A 11 2.64 13.98 0.78
C ASP A 11 1.28 13.39 0.36
N THR A 12 0.71 13.90 -0.73
CA THR A 12 -0.55 13.40 -1.28
C THR A 12 -0.38 13.08 -2.77
N VAL A 13 -0.84 11.91 -3.18
CA VAL A 13 -0.96 11.54 -4.60
C VAL A 13 -2.41 11.74 -5.04
N ILE A 14 -2.59 12.31 -6.23
CA ILE A 14 -3.90 12.45 -6.86
C ILE A 14 -3.82 11.76 -8.21
N GLU A 15 -4.64 10.73 -8.38
CA GLU A 15 -4.77 9.96 -9.62
C GLU A 15 -6.22 9.91 -10.08
N GLN A 16 -6.45 10.04 -11.39
CA GLN A 16 -7.79 9.90 -11.95
C GLN A 16 -8.04 8.47 -12.42
N ALA A 17 -9.33 8.13 -12.49
CA ALA A 17 -9.74 6.81 -12.95
C ALA A 17 -9.36 6.62 -14.42
N GLY A 18 -8.74 5.48 -14.73
CA GLY A 18 -8.39 5.08 -16.10
C GLY A 18 -7.10 5.69 -16.64
N GLU A 19 -6.24 6.24 -15.78
CA GLU A 19 -4.92 6.78 -16.16
C GLU A 19 -3.81 5.71 -16.23
N GLY A 20 -4.12 4.47 -15.85
CA GLY A 20 -3.26 3.32 -16.06
C GLY A 20 -3.23 2.42 -14.83
N HIS A 21 -2.09 1.77 -14.64
CA HIS A 21 -1.76 1.00 -13.45
C HIS A 21 -0.56 1.63 -12.73
N ASP A 22 -0.81 2.14 -11.54
CA ASP A 22 0.08 3.09 -10.89
C ASP A 22 0.60 2.55 -9.54
N VAL A 23 1.79 2.99 -9.14
CA VAL A 23 2.47 2.49 -7.94
C VAL A 23 2.97 3.60 -7.02
N ILE A 24 2.69 3.45 -5.72
CA ILE A 24 3.25 4.29 -4.67
C ILE A 24 4.39 3.56 -3.96
N ARG A 25 5.54 4.21 -3.86
CA ARG A 25 6.71 3.73 -3.12
C ARG A 25 6.96 4.64 -1.92
N SER A 26 6.86 4.11 -0.70
CA SER A 26 6.90 4.94 0.52
C SER A 26 7.98 4.52 1.51
N ASN A 27 8.68 5.48 2.12
CA ASN A 27 9.58 5.24 3.26
C ASN A 27 8.96 5.59 4.62
N VAL A 28 7.68 6.00 4.63
CA VAL A 28 6.86 6.30 5.81
C VAL A 28 5.56 5.48 5.77
N SER A 29 4.83 5.44 6.89
CA SER A 29 3.49 4.84 6.89
C SER A 29 2.58 5.63 5.95
N TYR A 30 1.81 4.94 5.12
CA TYR A 30 0.96 5.56 4.10
C TYR A 30 -0.31 4.76 3.86
N THR A 31 -1.29 5.38 3.21
CA THR A 31 -2.49 4.72 2.69
C THR A 31 -2.63 5.12 1.24
N LEU A 32 -2.80 4.16 0.32
CA LEU A 32 -2.91 4.46 -1.10
C LEU A 32 -4.04 5.45 -1.36
N SER A 33 -3.76 6.43 -2.22
CA SER A 33 -4.80 7.28 -2.78
C SER A 33 -5.76 6.46 -3.64
N ALA A 34 -6.94 7.02 -3.93
CA ALA A 34 -7.86 6.43 -4.90
C ALA A 34 -7.17 6.25 -6.27
N ASN A 35 -7.57 5.22 -7.01
CA ASN A 35 -7.07 4.89 -8.36
C ASN A 35 -5.58 4.53 -8.43
N VAL A 36 -4.99 4.11 -7.31
CA VAL A 36 -3.64 3.52 -7.29
C VAL A 36 -3.77 2.04 -6.96
N GLU A 37 -3.12 1.18 -7.74
CA GLU A 37 -3.26 -0.27 -7.63
C GLU A 37 -2.17 -0.87 -6.74
N ASP A 38 -0.95 -0.34 -6.78
CA ASP A 38 0.20 -0.94 -6.11
C ASP A 38 0.83 -0.05 -5.04
N GLY A 39 1.29 -0.68 -3.96
CA GLY A 39 2.07 -0.06 -2.90
C GLY A 39 3.34 -0.84 -2.57
N VAL A 40 4.49 -0.18 -2.47
CA VAL A 40 5.73 -0.76 -1.94
C VAL A 40 6.35 0.08 -0.80
N LEU A 41 6.51 -0.50 0.40
CA LEU A 41 7.29 0.10 1.47
C LEU A 41 8.79 -0.07 1.21
N LEU A 42 9.55 0.97 1.50
CA LEU A 42 11.01 1.01 1.34
C LEU A 42 11.71 0.97 2.69
N GLY A 43 12.99 0.60 2.66
CA GLY A 43 13.86 0.59 3.83
C GLY A 43 13.59 -0.59 4.76
N THR A 44 13.76 -0.36 6.07
CA THR A 44 13.69 -1.41 7.10
C THR A 44 12.96 -0.94 8.35
N ALA A 45 12.23 0.17 8.25
CA ALA A 45 11.48 0.72 9.37
C ALA A 45 10.17 -0.03 9.56
N ASN A 46 9.68 -0.10 10.80
CA ASN A 46 8.36 -0.63 11.12
C ASN A 46 7.30 0.39 10.67
N LEU A 47 6.62 0.08 9.58
CA LEU A 47 5.68 0.96 8.90
C LEU A 47 4.33 0.29 8.69
N ASN A 48 3.31 1.12 8.44
CA ASN A 48 1.96 0.65 8.15
C ASN A 48 1.63 1.03 6.71
N PHE A 49 0.96 0.14 5.98
CA PHE A 49 0.49 0.42 4.64
C PHE A 49 -0.99 0.06 4.51
N GLY A 50 -1.80 1.06 4.20
CA GLY A 50 -3.20 0.87 3.81
C GLY A 50 -3.38 0.86 2.30
N GLY A 51 -4.29 0.03 1.81
CA GLY A 51 -4.79 0.04 0.44
C GLY A 51 -5.85 1.12 0.24
N ASN A 52 -6.78 0.87 -0.67
CA ASN A 52 -7.95 1.66 -0.97
C ASN A 52 -9.15 0.72 -1.24
N THR A 53 -10.13 1.13 -2.04
CA THR A 53 -11.32 0.30 -2.32
C THR A 53 -11.17 -0.62 -3.53
N LEU A 54 -10.03 -0.57 -4.22
CA LEU A 54 -9.70 -1.40 -5.39
C LEU A 54 -8.94 -2.65 -4.95
N SER A 55 -8.75 -3.60 -5.87
CA SER A 55 -7.84 -4.71 -5.63
C SER A 55 -6.39 -4.21 -5.61
N ASN A 56 -5.75 -4.20 -4.44
CA ASN A 56 -4.39 -3.67 -4.30
C ASN A 56 -3.33 -4.76 -4.16
N THR A 57 -2.12 -4.48 -4.66
CA THR A 57 -0.91 -5.22 -4.28
C THR A 57 -0.09 -4.39 -3.30
N LEU A 58 -0.07 -4.78 -2.04
CA LEU A 58 0.72 -4.09 -1.00
C LEU A 58 1.93 -4.93 -0.61
N THR A 59 3.13 -4.40 -0.84
CA THR A 59 4.40 -5.00 -0.44
C THR A 59 5.02 -4.20 0.71
N GLY A 60 5.25 -4.85 1.84
CA GLY A 60 6.01 -4.34 2.97
C GLY A 60 7.53 -4.33 2.72
N ASN A 61 8.29 -4.06 3.77
CA ASN A 61 9.74 -3.92 3.75
C ASN A 61 10.38 -4.98 4.67
N ALA A 62 11.58 -4.71 5.19
CA ALA A 62 12.26 -5.66 6.09
C ALA A 62 12.02 -5.41 7.60
N GLY A 63 11.18 -4.42 7.94
CA GLY A 63 10.74 -4.15 9.31
C GLY A 63 9.39 -4.80 9.58
N ASN A 64 8.92 -4.73 10.83
CA ASN A 64 7.62 -5.29 11.19
C ASN A 64 6.51 -4.38 10.63
N ASN A 65 5.77 -4.87 9.64
CA ASN A 65 4.76 -4.07 8.97
C ASN A 65 3.33 -4.42 9.38
N VAL A 66 2.46 -3.42 9.27
CA VAL A 66 1.01 -3.61 9.35
C VAL A 66 0.43 -3.32 7.99
N LEU A 67 -0.12 -4.33 7.33
CA LEU A 67 -0.74 -4.21 6.01
C LEU A 67 -2.27 -4.37 6.15
N ASP A 68 -3.01 -3.42 5.59
CA ASP A 68 -4.48 -3.43 5.53
C ASP A 68 -4.91 -3.12 4.10
N GLY A 69 -5.47 -4.12 3.41
CA GLY A 69 -5.94 -3.94 2.03
C GLY A 69 -7.17 -3.05 1.91
N LEU A 70 -7.91 -2.86 3.01
CA LEU A 70 -9.21 -2.18 3.06
C LEU A 70 -10.31 -2.86 2.23
N GLY A 71 -10.54 -2.49 0.98
CA GLY A 71 -11.63 -3.04 0.17
C GLY A 71 -11.09 -3.82 -1.03
N GLY A 72 -11.90 -4.71 -1.58
CA GLY A 72 -11.52 -5.47 -2.77
C GLY A 72 -10.66 -6.69 -2.47
N THR A 73 -10.27 -7.37 -3.55
CA THR A 73 -9.48 -8.61 -3.47
C THR A 73 -7.99 -8.29 -3.51
N ASP A 74 -7.36 -8.24 -2.33
CA ASP A 74 -5.99 -7.77 -2.19
C ASP A 74 -4.92 -8.87 -2.21
N THR A 75 -3.71 -8.47 -2.60
CA THR A 75 -2.47 -9.24 -2.39
C THR A 75 -1.59 -8.49 -1.39
N LEU A 76 -1.43 -9.06 -0.20
CA LEU A 76 -0.61 -8.47 0.87
C LEU A 76 0.68 -9.29 1.05
N ILE A 77 1.84 -8.65 0.90
CA ILE A 77 3.18 -9.27 0.97
C ILE A 77 3.98 -8.52 2.04
N GLY A 78 4.09 -9.05 3.26
CA GLY A 78 4.76 -8.36 4.38
C GLY A 78 6.25 -8.11 4.18
N GLY A 79 6.96 -9.06 3.57
CA GLY A 79 8.41 -8.99 3.42
C GLY A 79 9.11 -9.76 4.54
N ALA A 80 10.12 -9.15 5.16
CA ALA A 80 10.82 -9.73 6.30
C ALA A 80 10.42 -9.02 7.59
N GLY A 81 10.53 -9.70 8.73
CA GLY A 81 10.04 -9.18 10.01
C GLY A 81 8.78 -9.91 10.45
N ASP A 82 8.22 -9.46 11.57
CA ASP A 82 6.98 -9.98 12.12
C ASP A 82 5.81 -9.09 11.68
N ASP A 83 5.13 -9.51 10.60
CA ASP A 83 4.08 -8.71 9.97
C ASP A 83 2.67 -9.05 10.46
N ILE A 84 1.80 -8.04 10.42
CA ILE A 84 0.37 -8.16 10.72
C ILE A 84 -0.43 -7.81 9.46
N TYR A 85 -1.39 -8.67 9.13
CA TYR A 85 -2.29 -8.52 8.00
C TYR A 85 -3.72 -8.36 8.52
N TYR A 86 -4.34 -7.24 8.17
CA TYR A 86 -5.78 -7.08 8.33
C TYR A 86 -6.46 -7.64 7.07
N ILE A 87 -7.23 -8.71 7.28
CA ILE A 87 -8.00 -9.36 6.22
C ILE A 87 -9.48 -9.12 6.51
N ASN A 88 -10.14 -8.50 5.54
CA ASN A 88 -11.49 -7.98 5.68
C ASN A 88 -12.38 -8.99 4.97
N GLY A 89 -13.02 -9.89 5.72
CA GLY A 89 -13.82 -10.99 5.15
C GLY A 89 -15.15 -10.57 4.53
N GLN A 90 -15.19 -9.45 3.80
CA GLN A 90 -16.43 -8.97 3.15
C GLN A 90 -16.60 -9.47 1.71
N ASP A 91 -15.61 -10.18 1.17
CA ASP A 91 -15.69 -10.77 -0.17
C ASP A 91 -15.88 -12.30 -0.05
N ASP A 92 -17.12 -12.74 0.20
CA ASP A 92 -17.61 -14.10 -0.11
C ASP A 92 -18.92 -14.01 -0.91
#